data_AF-A0A258MRQ1-F1
#
_entry.id   AF-A0A258MRQ1-F1
#
_cell.length_a   1.000
_cell.length_b   1.000
_cell.length_c   1.000
_cell.angle_alpha   90.00
_cell.angle_beta   90.00
_cell.angle_gamma   90.00
#
_symmetry.space_group_name_H-M   'P 1'
#
loop_
_entity.id
_entity.type
_entity.pdbx_description
1 polymer ?
#
loop_
_entity_poly.entity_id
_entity_poly.type
_entity_poly.pdbx_seq_one_letter_code
_entity_poly.pdbx_strand_id
1 'polypeptide(L)'
;MKVNYTQVQYWIDSADVKFEKDGINFGDIAIRDKYNNKGLIKGKLYERGFKNMAFDFDLSTNKLLLIDTKLKDNQQFYGKAIGKAQMSFKGPEYNAKMNIVAEATDSSHIILPNSTSKESGQADFIVFKQYGKEMEAVRSNSNFNLAVDLDLTANNKVAIDVILDDLSGDVIKAVGNGRLRIHAGTIDPLTIRGRYNIDRGNYDFNFQSFIRKPFVLLNDVGNYIEWNGDPYKADLHIDAQYTAERVSMSDLVGNNNFSGAVKAYRGDVYVIAQLRDKLSLPGIKFKLEFPQGSPVKTDNEFAAFLSRIEKDENEILKQVSFLIVLGSFAPTGNNNSTATNPYSLGVNTISQMLTKEINKAVSNILYKITGDKSLRFDVGASVYSSNSLLDVSSGVTANSNSLDRTRVNMKLGYAFANNNIVVTLGSDLDFNLSNTSAIQNGNFQWLPDFNIEFILTKDKKLRAIVFTKNSLDISGSTFGRRNRQGVSISYRRDFDKLFGNKQDEIQFKAPTDSLPAKEK
;
A
#
# COMPACT_ATOMS: atom_id res chain seq x y z
N MET A 1 -5.19 -16.01 -38.44
CA MET A 1 -6.35 -16.37 -37.60
C MET A 1 -6.12 -15.86 -36.19
N LYS A 2 -7.11 -15.26 -35.53
CA LYS A 2 -6.99 -14.82 -34.13
C LYS A 2 -8.01 -15.57 -33.28
N VAL A 3 -7.58 -16.14 -32.16
CA VAL A 3 -8.48 -16.78 -31.19
C VAL A 3 -8.92 -15.74 -30.17
N ASN A 4 -10.17 -15.31 -30.24
CA ASN A 4 -10.67 -14.18 -29.44
C ASN A 4 -10.54 -14.39 -27.92
N TYR A 5 -10.80 -15.59 -27.40
CA TYR A 5 -10.74 -15.81 -25.95
C TYR A 5 -9.31 -15.65 -25.39
N THR A 6 -8.32 -16.18 -26.09
CA THR A 6 -6.90 -16.13 -25.69
C THR A 6 -6.15 -14.91 -26.22
N GLN A 7 -6.76 -14.17 -27.15
CA GLN A 7 -6.19 -13.09 -27.94
C GLN A 7 -4.96 -13.46 -28.80
N VAL A 8 -4.61 -14.75 -28.89
CA VAL A 8 -3.45 -15.19 -29.67
C VAL A 8 -3.74 -15.18 -31.17
N GLN A 9 -2.79 -14.64 -31.94
CA GLN A 9 -2.78 -14.73 -33.39
C GLN A 9 -1.92 -15.91 -33.87
N TYR A 10 -2.51 -16.74 -34.72
CA TYR A 10 -1.86 -17.87 -35.39
C TYR A 10 -1.85 -17.67 -36.90
N TRP A 11 -0.79 -18.17 -37.53
CA TRP A 11 -0.61 -18.23 -38.98
C TRP A 11 -0.61 -19.69 -39.43
N ILE A 12 -1.16 -19.92 -40.61
CA ILE A 12 -1.14 -21.18 -41.34
C ILE A 12 -0.49 -20.86 -42.67
N ASP A 13 0.64 -21.50 -42.97
CA ASP A 13 1.37 -21.22 -44.22
C ASP A 13 0.72 -21.96 -45.41
N SER A 14 0.29 -23.20 -45.19
CA SER A 14 -0.44 -24.02 -46.15
C SER A 14 -1.34 -25.02 -45.42
N ALA A 15 -2.52 -25.33 -45.97
CA ALA A 15 -3.41 -26.35 -45.47
C ALA A 15 -4.26 -26.93 -46.61
N ASP A 16 -4.42 -28.26 -46.62
CA ASP A 16 -5.30 -28.95 -47.55
C ASP A 16 -6.63 -29.27 -46.86
N VAL A 17 -7.70 -28.60 -47.29
CA VAL A 17 -9.05 -28.76 -46.72
C VAL A 17 -9.94 -29.49 -47.72
N LYS A 18 -10.56 -30.60 -47.28
CA LYS A 18 -11.47 -31.40 -48.09
C LYS A 18 -12.92 -31.15 -47.65
N PHE A 19 -13.75 -30.76 -48.61
CA PHE A 19 -15.19 -30.63 -48.42
C PHE A 19 -15.85 -31.97 -48.77
N GLU A 20 -16.47 -32.60 -47.78
CA GLU A 20 -17.09 -33.91 -47.85
C GLU A 20 -18.61 -33.77 -47.62
N LYS A 21 -19.39 -34.81 -47.95
CA LYS A 21 -20.87 -34.74 -47.81
C LYS A 21 -21.34 -34.59 -46.36
N ASP A 22 -20.53 -35.04 -45.42
CA ASP A 22 -20.81 -35.07 -43.98
C ASP A 22 -20.00 -34.01 -43.20
N GLY A 23 -19.26 -33.14 -43.89
CA GLY A 23 -18.62 -31.97 -43.30
C GLY A 23 -17.30 -31.55 -43.96
N ILE A 24 -16.49 -30.80 -43.22
CA ILE A 24 -15.24 -30.21 -43.69
C ILE A 24 -14.08 -30.87 -42.95
N ASN A 25 -13.25 -31.61 -43.69
CA ASN A 25 -12.08 -32.30 -43.18
C ASN A 25 -10.84 -31.43 -43.37
N PHE A 26 -10.23 -31.01 -42.27
CA PHE A 26 -9.07 -30.12 -42.26
C PHE A 26 -7.74 -30.88 -42.36
N GLY A 27 -7.76 -32.22 -42.26
CA GLY A 27 -6.55 -33.03 -42.24
C GLY A 27 -5.62 -32.60 -41.10
N ASP A 28 -4.33 -32.52 -41.40
CA ASP A 28 -3.29 -32.07 -40.49
C ASP A 28 -2.83 -30.66 -40.90
N ILE A 29 -3.01 -29.68 -40.03
CA ILE A 29 -2.67 -28.27 -40.25
C ILE A 29 -1.57 -27.85 -39.29
N ALA A 30 -0.43 -27.45 -39.85
CA ALA A 30 0.63 -26.80 -39.09
C ALA A 30 0.25 -25.32 -38.83
N ILE A 31 0.26 -24.93 -37.56
CA ILE A 31 0.09 -23.54 -37.13
C ILE A 31 1.38 -22.99 -36.55
N ARG A 32 1.58 -21.68 -36.66
CA ARG A 32 2.64 -20.95 -35.97
C ARG A 32 2.12 -19.71 -35.26
N ASP A 33 2.73 -19.37 -34.13
CA ASP A 33 2.44 -18.13 -33.41
C ASP A 33 3.38 -16.97 -33.83
N LYS A 34 3.28 -15.82 -33.13
CA LYS A 34 4.07 -14.62 -33.42
C LYS A 34 5.56 -14.76 -33.10
N TYR A 35 5.93 -15.78 -32.33
CA TYR A 35 7.29 -16.14 -31.97
C TYR A 35 7.83 -17.30 -32.82
N ASN A 36 7.09 -17.68 -33.88
CA ASN A 36 7.41 -18.80 -34.74
C ASN A 36 7.44 -20.16 -34.03
N ASN A 37 6.79 -20.27 -32.86
CA ASN A 37 6.56 -21.57 -32.23
C ASN A 37 5.46 -22.32 -32.98
N LYS A 38 5.50 -23.64 -33.00
CA LYS A 38 4.69 -24.48 -33.89
C LYS A 38 3.71 -25.36 -33.13
N GLY A 39 2.54 -25.59 -33.72
CA GLY A 39 1.56 -26.56 -33.29
C GLY A 39 0.99 -27.34 -34.48
N LEU A 40 0.42 -28.49 -34.20
CA LEU A 40 -0.28 -29.31 -35.18
C LEU A 40 -1.74 -29.44 -34.75
N ILE A 41 -2.65 -28.96 -35.59
CA ILE A 41 -4.09 -29.18 -35.46
C ILE A 41 -4.47 -30.32 -36.40
N LYS A 42 -5.25 -31.26 -35.91
CA LYS A 42 -5.87 -32.30 -36.72
C LYS A 42 -7.37 -32.28 -36.49
N GLY A 43 -8.19 -32.37 -37.52
CA GLY A 43 -9.61 -32.53 -37.26
C GLY A 43 -10.58 -32.41 -38.42
N LYS A 44 -11.84 -32.64 -38.09
CA LYS A 44 -12.99 -32.56 -38.99
C LYS A 44 -14.12 -31.81 -38.28
N LEU A 45 -14.76 -30.90 -39.01
CA LEU A 45 -16.03 -30.30 -38.63
C LEU A 45 -17.13 -31.09 -39.34
N TYR A 46 -17.95 -31.81 -38.58
CA TYR A 46 -19.15 -32.44 -39.12
C TYR A 46 -20.26 -31.40 -39.23
N GLU A 47 -20.87 -31.29 -40.39
CA GLU A 47 -21.94 -30.32 -40.65
C GLU A 47 -22.85 -30.76 -41.81
N ARG A 48 -24.04 -30.16 -41.89
CA ARG A 48 -24.92 -30.25 -43.06
C ARG A 48 -25.42 -28.87 -43.46
N GLY A 49 -24.72 -28.22 -44.39
CA GLY A 49 -24.99 -26.84 -44.78
C GLY A 49 -24.81 -25.86 -43.61
N PHE A 50 -23.77 -26.06 -42.80
CA PHE A 50 -23.47 -25.29 -41.58
C PHE A 50 -24.56 -25.37 -40.50
N LYS A 51 -25.31 -26.46 -40.47
CA LYS A 51 -26.28 -26.81 -39.41
C LYS A 51 -25.87 -28.08 -38.68
N ASN A 52 -26.30 -28.21 -37.43
CA ASN A 52 -26.04 -29.37 -36.56
C ASN A 52 -24.54 -29.67 -36.46
N MET A 53 -23.77 -28.65 -36.12
CA MET A 53 -22.31 -28.75 -36.14
C MET A 53 -21.84 -29.71 -35.04
N ALA A 54 -20.88 -30.57 -35.37
CA ALA A 54 -20.14 -31.35 -34.41
C ALA A 54 -18.63 -31.28 -34.68
N PHE A 55 -17.88 -31.13 -33.60
CA PHE A 55 -16.45 -30.86 -33.63
C PHE A 55 -15.70 -32.16 -33.36
N ASP A 56 -14.60 -32.39 -34.08
CA ASP A 56 -13.60 -33.41 -33.78
C ASP A 56 -12.22 -32.84 -34.13
N PHE A 57 -11.67 -32.07 -33.20
CA PHE A 57 -10.38 -31.41 -33.36
C PHE A 57 -9.44 -31.81 -32.24
N ASP A 58 -8.21 -32.09 -32.60
CA ASP A 58 -7.10 -32.33 -31.68
C ASP A 58 -5.98 -31.32 -32.01
N LEU A 59 -5.35 -30.77 -30.98
CA LEU A 59 -4.18 -29.89 -31.08
C LEU A 59 -3.05 -30.48 -30.26
N SER A 60 -1.85 -30.50 -30.84
CA SER A 60 -0.63 -30.88 -30.12
C SER A 60 0.49 -29.88 -30.38
N THR A 61 1.22 -29.54 -29.33
CA THR A 61 2.39 -28.67 -29.42
C THR A 61 3.37 -28.92 -28.28
N ASN A 62 4.67 -28.83 -28.60
CA ASN A 62 5.75 -28.84 -27.62
C ASN A 62 6.08 -27.44 -27.08
N LYS A 63 5.64 -26.39 -27.78
CA LYS A 63 5.83 -24.98 -27.41
C LYS A 63 4.93 -24.14 -28.30
N LEU A 64 4.01 -23.41 -27.70
CA LEU A 64 3.14 -22.44 -28.39
C LEU A 64 2.74 -21.34 -27.41
N LEU A 65 2.54 -20.13 -27.90
CA LEU A 65 1.85 -19.06 -27.17
C LEU A 65 0.37 -19.45 -27.01
N LEU A 66 -0.07 -19.70 -25.78
CA LEU A 66 -1.41 -20.18 -25.47
C LEU A 66 -2.34 -19.05 -25.01
N ILE A 67 -1.80 -18.02 -24.36
CA ILE A 67 -2.54 -16.86 -23.83
C ILE A 67 -1.71 -15.60 -24.10
N ASP A 68 -2.36 -14.54 -24.56
CA ASP A 68 -1.78 -13.20 -24.73
C ASP A 68 -2.85 -12.12 -24.50
N THR A 69 -3.50 -12.19 -23.33
CA THR A 69 -4.63 -11.33 -22.94
C THR A 69 -4.17 -10.14 -22.10
N LYS A 70 -4.89 -9.03 -22.21
CA LYS A 70 -4.80 -7.87 -21.32
C LYS A 70 -6.05 -7.79 -20.44
N LEU A 71 -6.02 -6.96 -19.41
CA LEU A 71 -7.18 -6.72 -18.52
C LEU A 71 -8.47 -6.39 -19.28
N LYS A 72 -8.37 -5.59 -20.35
CA LYS A 72 -9.52 -5.24 -21.21
C LYS A 72 -10.10 -6.42 -22.01
N ASP A 73 -9.30 -7.46 -22.21
CA ASP A 73 -9.68 -8.64 -23.00
C ASP A 73 -10.32 -9.70 -22.10
N ASN A 74 -9.88 -9.79 -20.83
CA ASN A 74 -10.45 -10.66 -19.82
C ASN A 74 -10.22 -10.10 -18.41
N GLN A 75 -11.33 -9.85 -17.70
CA GLN A 75 -11.33 -9.28 -16.34
C GLN A 75 -11.12 -10.32 -15.24
N GLN A 76 -11.26 -11.63 -15.53
CA GLN A 76 -11.08 -12.69 -14.54
C GLN A 76 -9.60 -13.10 -14.41
N PHE A 77 -8.86 -13.06 -15.51
CA PHE A 77 -7.41 -13.27 -15.55
C PHE A 77 -6.84 -12.68 -16.83
N TYR A 78 -5.58 -12.26 -16.80
CA TYR A 78 -4.90 -11.82 -18.00
C TYR A 78 -3.40 -12.07 -17.94
N GLY A 79 -2.71 -11.96 -19.08
CA GLY A 79 -1.26 -12.11 -19.15
C GLY A 79 -0.81 -12.92 -20.36
N LYS A 80 0.37 -13.53 -20.22
CA LYS A 80 1.02 -14.29 -21.29
C LYS A 80 1.42 -15.68 -20.80
N ALA A 81 1.07 -16.71 -21.56
CA ALA A 81 1.50 -18.08 -21.29
C ALA A 81 2.06 -18.75 -22.53
N ILE A 82 3.24 -19.36 -22.39
CA ILE A 82 3.88 -20.17 -23.45
C ILE A 82 4.14 -21.57 -22.89
N GLY A 83 3.56 -22.58 -23.53
CA GLY A 83 3.57 -23.93 -23.02
C GLY A 83 3.53 -25.01 -24.08
N LYS A 84 3.81 -26.24 -23.67
CA LYS A 84 3.38 -27.44 -24.38
C LYS A 84 1.93 -27.72 -24.01
N ALA A 85 1.16 -28.19 -24.97
CA ALA A 85 -0.24 -28.49 -24.75
C ALA A 85 -0.72 -29.63 -25.65
N GLN A 86 -1.63 -30.42 -25.11
CA GLN A 86 -2.50 -31.33 -25.85
C GLN A 86 -3.93 -30.88 -25.59
N MET A 87 -4.71 -30.67 -26.64
CA MET A 87 -6.11 -30.28 -26.55
C MET A 87 -6.95 -31.18 -27.44
N SER A 88 -8.12 -31.58 -26.94
CA SER A 88 -9.16 -32.30 -27.67
C SER A 88 -10.44 -31.49 -27.56
N PHE A 89 -11.00 -31.06 -28.69
CA PHE A 89 -12.27 -30.34 -28.79
C PHE A 89 -13.27 -31.17 -29.60
N LYS A 90 -14.22 -31.80 -28.90
CA LYS A 90 -15.09 -32.82 -29.49
C LYS A 90 -16.55 -32.66 -29.08
N GLY A 91 -17.46 -33.13 -29.94
CA GLY A 91 -18.89 -33.21 -29.64
C GLY A 91 -19.74 -32.21 -30.42
N PRO A 92 -21.07 -32.33 -30.32
CA PRO A 92 -22.00 -31.44 -31.01
C PRO A 92 -22.01 -30.04 -30.40
N GLU A 93 -22.45 -29.03 -31.16
CA GLU A 93 -22.49 -27.63 -30.71
C GLU A 93 -23.23 -27.41 -29.38
N TYR A 94 -24.27 -28.18 -29.08
CA TYR A 94 -25.04 -28.09 -27.84
C TYR A 94 -24.43 -28.85 -26.64
N ASN A 95 -23.30 -29.55 -26.84
CA ASN A 95 -22.59 -30.29 -25.79
C ASN A 95 -21.13 -30.53 -26.20
N ALA A 96 -20.45 -29.46 -26.59
CA ALA A 96 -19.07 -29.53 -27.01
C ALA A 96 -18.18 -29.61 -25.77
N LYS A 97 -17.13 -30.45 -25.83
CA LYS A 97 -16.19 -30.67 -24.72
C LYS A 97 -14.78 -30.38 -25.18
N MET A 98 -14.07 -29.60 -24.39
CA MET A 98 -12.68 -29.26 -24.61
C MET A 98 -11.84 -29.75 -23.44
N ASN A 99 -11.01 -30.76 -23.68
CA ASN A 99 -10.04 -31.25 -22.70
C ASN A 99 -8.67 -30.71 -23.06
N ILE A 100 -7.95 -30.14 -22.10
CA ILE A 100 -6.64 -29.54 -22.29
C ILE A 100 -5.70 -30.07 -21.21
N VAL A 101 -4.53 -30.55 -21.62
CA VAL A 101 -3.40 -30.82 -20.73
C VAL A 101 -2.28 -29.88 -21.15
N ALA A 102 -1.85 -29.00 -20.25
CA ALA A 102 -0.86 -27.98 -20.56
C ALA A 102 0.23 -27.89 -19.49
N GLU A 103 1.43 -27.53 -19.91
CA GLU A 103 2.56 -27.26 -19.02
C GLU A 103 3.36 -26.08 -19.54
N ALA A 104 3.72 -25.15 -18.66
CA ALA A 104 4.54 -24.00 -19.01
C ALA A 104 5.94 -24.46 -19.46
N THR A 105 6.38 -24.03 -20.64
CA THR A 105 7.71 -24.40 -21.18
C THR A 105 8.70 -23.24 -21.15
N ASP A 106 8.18 -22.02 -21.02
CA ASP A 106 8.92 -20.76 -21.07
C ASP A 106 8.34 -19.75 -20.06
N SER A 107 9.01 -18.60 -19.94
CA SER A 107 8.61 -17.49 -19.08
C SER A 107 7.16 -17.09 -19.36
N SER A 108 6.29 -17.35 -18.40
CA SER A 108 4.86 -17.06 -18.45
C SER A 108 4.51 -16.16 -17.27
N HIS A 109 3.63 -15.20 -17.49
CA HIS A 109 3.19 -14.28 -16.45
C HIS A 109 1.67 -14.14 -16.51
N ILE A 110 1.01 -14.56 -15.45
CA ILE A 110 -0.45 -14.50 -15.32
C ILE A 110 -0.81 -13.60 -14.15
N ILE A 111 -1.81 -12.77 -14.36
CA ILE A 111 -2.33 -11.83 -13.38
C ILE A 111 -3.75 -12.24 -13.04
N LEU A 112 -3.99 -12.44 -11.75
CA LEU A 112 -5.28 -12.82 -11.18
C LEU A 112 -5.81 -11.62 -10.38
N PRO A 113 -6.71 -10.81 -10.96
CA PRO A 113 -7.39 -9.77 -10.21
C PRO A 113 -8.38 -10.38 -9.22
N ASN A 114 -8.27 -10.02 -7.94
CA ASN A 114 -9.34 -10.28 -6.99
C ASN A 114 -10.51 -9.33 -7.32
N SER A 115 -11.56 -9.85 -7.94
CA SER A 115 -12.68 -9.05 -8.46
C SER A 115 -13.57 -8.45 -7.37
N THR A 116 -13.23 -8.60 -6.09
CA THR A 116 -13.75 -7.72 -5.04
C THR A 116 -12.97 -6.41 -5.09
N SER A 117 -13.12 -5.64 -6.17
CA SER A 117 -13.06 -4.19 -5.99
C SER A 117 -14.09 -3.92 -4.90
N LYS A 118 -13.65 -3.63 -3.68
CA LYS A 118 -14.49 -2.88 -2.76
C LYS A 118 -14.94 -1.72 -3.61
N GLU A 119 -16.21 -1.69 -3.96
CA GLU A 119 -16.85 -0.52 -4.53
C GLU A 119 -16.37 0.61 -3.63
N SER A 120 -15.44 1.42 -4.16
CA SER A 120 -15.11 2.67 -3.55
C SER A 120 -16.47 3.33 -3.38
N GLY A 121 -16.85 3.64 -2.16
CA GLY A 121 -17.99 4.52 -1.88
C GLY A 121 -17.70 5.91 -2.44
N GLN A 122 -17.60 6.01 -3.77
CA GLN A 122 -17.80 7.24 -4.49
C GLN A 122 -19.28 7.54 -4.32
N ALA A 123 -19.52 8.61 -3.59
CA ALA A 123 -20.83 9.19 -3.34
C ALA A 123 -21.77 9.04 -4.55
N ASP A 124 -22.99 8.57 -4.29
CA ASP A 124 -24.14 8.41 -5.22
C ASP A 124 -24.63 9.73 -5.87
N PHE A 125 -23.74 10.67 -6.22
CA PHE A 125 -24.11 12.03 -6.65
C PHE A 125 -23.58 12.44 -8.02
N ILE A 126 -23.12 11.51 -8.86
CA ILE A 126 -22.89 11.82 -10.28
C ILE A 126 -23.71 10.89 -11.16
N VAL A 127 -24.97 11.29 -11.39
CA VAL A 127 -25.78 10.77 -12.50
C VAL A 127 -25.27 11.42 -13.78
N PHE A 128 -24.38 10.75 -14.50
CA PHE A 128 -24.10 11.09 -15.89
C PHE A 128 -25.35 10.75 -16.70
N LYS A 129 -26.10 11.76 -17.16
CA LYS A 129 -27.15 11.57 -18.17
C LYS A 129 -26.49 11.20 -19.49
N GLN A 130 -26.37 9.90 -19.76
CA GLN A 130 -25.97 9.39 -21.06
C GLN A 130 -27.18 9.37 -21.98
N TYR A 131 -27.24 10.32 -22.92
CA TYR A 131 -28.19 10.25 -24.03
C TYR A 131 -27.68 9.22 -25.04
N GLY A 132 -28.32 8.06 -25.03
CA GLY A 132 -28.08 6.97 -25.96
C GLY A 132 -28.74 5.73 -25.40
N LYS A 133 -29.65 5.12 -26.16
CA LYS A 133 -30.16 3.79 -25.80
C LYS A 133 -28.94 2.88 -25.78
N GLU A 134 -28.61 2.32 -24.61
CA GLU A 134 -27.65 1.22 -24.52
C GLU A 134 -28.08 0.21 -25.59
N MET A 135 -27.18 -0.07 -26.53
CA MET A 135 -27.45 -1.09 -27.53
C MET A 135 -27.54 -2.37 -26.73
N GLU A 136 -28.75 -2.82 -26.40
CA GLU A 136 -28.95 -4.12 -25.77
C GLU A 136 -28.17 -5.09 -26.64
N ALA A 137 -27.10 -5.65 -26.07
CA ALA A 137 -26.38 -6.71 -26.72
C ALA A 137 -27.45 -7.77 -26.98
N VAL A 138 -27.83 -7.91 -28.25
CA VAL A 138 -28.66 -9.02 -28.68
C VAL A 138 -27.87 -10.24 -28.24
N ARG A 139 -28.25 -10.79 -27.08
CA ARG A 139 -27.76 -12.09 -26.64
C ARG A 139 -28.28 -13.00 -27.73
N SER A 140 -27.41 -13.30 -28.69
CA SER A 140 -27.66 -14.36 -29.64
C SER A 140 -28.01 -15.56 -28.78
N ASN A 141 -29.25 -16.05 -28.91
CA ASN A 141 -29.67 -17.34 -28.38
C ASN A 141 -28.88 -18.40 -29.16
N SER A 142 -27.59 -18.46 -28.89
CA SER A 142 -26.69 -19.46 -29.43
C SER A 142 -26.93 -20.71 -28.61
N ASN A 143 -27.36 -21.77 -29.28
CA ASN A 143 -27.48 -23.10 -28.67
C ASN A 143 -26.10 -23.75 -28.43
N PHE A 144 -25.01 -22.99 -28.60
CA PHE A 144 -23.66 -23.47 -28.35
C PHE A 144 -23.40 -23.58 -26.84
N ASN A 145 -23.07 -24.79 -26.40
CA ASN A 145 -22.69 -25.07 -25.02
C ASN A 145 -21.36 -25.81 -25.00
N LEU A 146 -20.38 -25.20 -24.36
CA LEU A 146 -19.02 -25.69 -24.23
C LEU A 146 -18.72 -26.00 -22.76
N ALA A 147 -18.21 -27.19 -22.49
CA ALA A 147 -17.51 -27.52 -21.25
C ALA A 147 -16.00 -27.61 -21.51
N VAL A 148 -15.20 -27.04 -20.62
CA VAL A 148 -13.74 -26.98 -20.71
C VAL A 148 -13.15 -27.58 -19.44
N ASP A 149 -12.32 -28.59 -19.61
CA ASP A 149 -11.50 -29.20 -18.56
C ASP A 149 -10.03 -28.97 -18.88
N LEU A 150 -9.33 -28.24 -18.01
CA LEU A 150 -7.92 -27.91 -18.15
C LEU A 150 -7.13 -28.51 -16.99
N ASP A 151 -6.16 -29.37 -17.31
CA ASP A 151 -5.14 -29.87 -16.39
C ASP A 151 -3.82 -29.15 -16.66
N LEU A 152 -3.52 -28.19 -15.80
CA LEU A 152 -2.38 -27.28 -15.93
C LEU A 152 -1.27 -27.67 -14.95
N THR A 153 -0.06 -27.88 -15.47
CA THR A 153 1.16 -28.00 -14.67
C THR A 153 1.96 -26.70 -14.75
N ALA A 154 2.01 -25.97 -13.64
CA ALA A 154 2.86 -24.80 -13.47
C ALA A 154 4.22 -25.24 -12.88
N ASN A 155 5.29 -24.62 -13.38
CA ASN A 155 6.66 -24.81 -12.89
C ASN A 155 7.32 -23.45 -12.65
N ASN A 156 8.56 -23.45 -12.17
CA ASN A 156 9.32 -22.26 -11.78
C ASN A 156 9.60 -21.20 -12.89
N LYS A 157 9.07 -21.41 -14.10
CA LYS A 157 9.05 -20.43 -15.20
C LYS A 157 7.77 -19.59 -15.23
N VAL A 158 6.79 -19.92 -14.38
CA VAL A 158 5.53 -19.19 -14.26
C VAL A 158 5.62 -18.19 -13.11
N ALA A 159 5.44 -16.92 -13.44
CA ALA A 159 5.15 -15.88 -12.48
C ALA A 159 3.64 -15.68 -12.40
N ILE A 160 3.14 -15.50 -11.19
CA ILE A 160 1.74 -15.16 -10.92
C ILE A 160 1.72 -13.89 -10.08
N ASP A 161 0.96 -12.89 -10.54
CA ASP A 161 0.62 -11.73 -9.72
C ASP A 161 -0.82 -11.87 -9.28
N VAL A 162 -1.03 -11.88 -7.97
CA VAL A 162 -2.36 -11.81 -7.38
C VAL A 162 -2.57 -10.40 -6.85
N ILE A 163 -3.52 -9.70 -7.46
CA ILE A 163 -3.90 -8.36 -7.02
C ILE A 163 -4.97 -8.56 -5.94
N LEU A 164 -4.63 -8.22 -4.70
CA LEU A 164 -5.55 -8.34 -3.56
C LEU A 164 -6.50 -7.15 -3.49
N ASP A 165 -5.95 -5.95 -3.68
CA ASP A 165 -6.67 -4.67 -3.70
C ASP A 165 -5.98 -3.74 -4.70
N ASP A 166 -6.72 -3.37 -5.76
CA ASP A 166 -6.23 -2.53 -6.85
C ASP A 166 -6.08 -1.05 -6.43
N LEU A 167 -6.86 -0.58 -5.46
CA LEU A 167 -6.80 0.79 -4.95
C LEU A 167 -5.58 1.00 -4.06
N SER A 168 -5.31 0.06 -3.16
CA SER A 168 -4.10 0.09 -2.33
C SER A 168 -2.87 -0.38 -3.13
N GLY A 169 -3.04 -1.10 -4.22
CA GLY A 169 -1.94 -1.69 -4.98
C GLY A 169 -1.25 -2.82 -4.21
N ASP A 170 -2.00 -3.52 -3.35
CA ASP A 170 -1.57 -4.72 -2.64
C ASP A 170 -1.48 -5.89 -3.63
N VAL A 171 -0.26 -6.31 -3.93
CA VAL A 171 0.01 -7.36 -4.93
C VAL A 171 0.99 -8.38 -4.36
N ILE A 172 0.61 -9.66 -4.47
CA ILE A 172 1.51 -10.79 -4.25
C ILE A 172 2.08 -11.18 -5.60
N LYS A 173 3.40 -11.04 -5.77
CA LYS A 173 4.13 -11.49 -6.95
C LYS A 173 4.88 -12.76 -6.60
N ALA A 174 4.52 -13.88 -7.20
CA ALA A 174 5.01 -15.20 -6.80
C ALA A 174 5.46 -16.03 -8.01
N VAL A 175 6.61 -16.69 -7.86
CA VAL A 175 7.09 -17.73 -8.77
C VAL A 175 7.09 -19.04 -8.01
N GLY A 176 6.59 -20.10 -8.65
CA GLY A 176 6.35 -21.36 -7.98
C GLY A 176 5.92 -22.46 -8.91
N ASN A 177 5.40 -23.54 -8.34
CA ASN A 177 5.01 -24.73 -9.06
C ASN A 177 3.75 -25.36 -8.48
N GLY A 178 3.02 -26.10 -9.30
CA GLY A 178 1.79 -26.74 -8.87
C GLY A 178 1.05 -27.39 -10.02
N ARG A 179 0.03 -28.18 -9.67
CA ARG A 179 -0.91 -28.74 -10.64
C ARG A 179 -2.30 -28.23 -10.32
N LEU A 180 -2.92 -27.59 -11.29
CA LEU A 180 -4.24 -26.98 -11.18
C LEU A 180 -5.18 -27.66 -12.18
N ARG A 181 -6.34 -28.10 -11.69
CA ARG A 181 -7.46 -28.57 -12.51
C ARG A 181 -8.50 -27.48 -12.55
N ILE A 182 -8.75 -26.95 -13.73
CA ILE A 182 -9.68 -25.86 -13.97
C ILE A 182 -10.82 -26.41 -14.81
N HIS A 183 -12.04 -26.19 -14.36
CA HIS A 183 -13.25 -26.53 -15.10
C HIS A 183 -14.06 -25.27 -15.32
N ALA A 184 -14.55 -25.05 -16.53
CA ALA A 184 -15.42 -23.94 -16.86
C ALA A 184 -16.36 -24.34 -18.00
N GLY A 185 -17.55 -23.74 -18.07
CA GLY A 185 -18.41 -23.95 -19.21
C GLY A 185 -19.24 -22.74 -19.57
N THR A 186 -19.99 -22.83 -20.66
CA THR A 186 -20.97 -21.81 -21.05
C THR A 186 -22.07 -21.69 -19.99
N ILE A 187 -22.46 -22.81 -19.39
CA ILE A 187 -23.43 -22.90 -18.29
C ILE A 187 -22.83 -23.40 -16.98
N ASP A 188 -21.66 -24.05 -17.04
CA ASP A 188 -21.00 -24.60 -15.86
C ASP A 188 -20.17 -23.51 -15.14
N PRO A 189 -20.21 -23.45 -13.80
CA PRO A 189 -19.44 -22.46 -13.05
C PRO A 189 -17.93 -22.74 -13.17
N LEU A 190 -17.14 -21.67 -13.18
CA LEU A 190 -15.69 -21.76 -13.08
C LEU A 190 -15.29 -22.40 -11.74
N THR A 191 -14.52 -23.49 -11.78
CA THR A 191 -13.91 -24.11 -10.61
C THR A 191 -12.43 -24.37 -10.83
N ILE A 192 -11.63 -24.19 -9.78
CA ILE A 192 -10.20 -24.44 -9.74
C ILE A 192 -9.93 -25.38 -8.56
N ARG A 193 -9.16 -26.45 -8.80
CA ARG A 193 -8.72 -27.39 -7.77
C ARG A 193 -7.22 -27.62 -7.88
N GLY A 194 -6.53 -27.54 -6.75
CA GLY A 194 -5.10 -27.80 -6.66
C GLY A 194 -4.35 -26.72 -5.90
N ARG A 195 -3.07 -26.97 -5.71
CA ARG A 195 -2.17 -26.12 -4.91
C ARG A 195 -1.06 -25.57 -5.79
N TYR A 196 -0.81 -24.27 -5.65
CA TYR A 196 0.35 -23.58 -6.18
C TYR A 196 1.31 -23.30 -5.03
N ASN A 197 2.42 -24.03 -4.98
CA ASN A 197 3.48 -23.82 -4.01
C ASN A 197 4.36 -22.67 -4.50
N ILE A 198 4.70 -21.76 -3.60
CA ILE A 198 5.46 -20.55 -3.89
C ILE A 198 6.91 -20.80 -3.51
N ASP A 199 7.82 -20.71 -4.48
CA ASP A 199 9.26 -20.86 -4.26
C ASP A 199 9.90 -19.55 -3.80
N ARG A 200 9.50 -18.45 -4.44
CA ARG A 200 10.02 -17.10 -4.18
C ARG A 200 9.04 -16.04 -4.64
N GLY A 201 9.17 -14.85 -4.09
CA GLY A 201 8.38 -13.71 -4.53
C GLY A 201 8.44 -12.54 -3.58
N ASN A 202 7.56 -11.59 -3.82
CA ASN A 202 7.44 -10.39 -3.01
C ASN A 202 5.96 -10.08 -2.76
N TYR A 203 5.66 -9.57 -1.57
CA TYR A 203 4.38 -8.99 -1.23
C TYR A 203 4.56 -7.48 -1.10
N ASP A 204 3.97 -6.74 -2.04
CA ASP A 204 3.98 -5.28 -2.01
C ASP A 204 2.91 -4.80 -1.03
N PHE A 205 3.24 -4.78 0.26
CA PHE A 205 2.31 -4.38 1.32
C PHE A 205 2.13 -2.86 1.35
N ASN A 206 0.88 -2.40 1.25
CA ASN A 206 0.52 -1.00 1.45
C ASN A 206 -0.05 -0.79 2.86
N PHE A 207 0.74 -0.16 3.73
CA PHE A 207 0.30 0.19 5.06
C PHE A 207 -0.55 1.47 5.04
N GLN A 208 -1.85 1.32 5.27
CA GLN A 208 -2.85 2.40 5.38
C GLN A 208 -2.80 3.43 4.23
N SER A 209 -2.46 3.00 3.01
CA SER A 209 -2.42 3.84 1.80
C SER A 209 -1.29 4.86 1.70
N PHE A 210 -0.37 4.94 2.68
CA PHE A 210 0.69 5.95 2.69
C PHE A 210 2.10 5.39 2.47
N ILE A 211 2.37 4.14 2.85
CA ILE A 211 3.72 3.56 2.83
C ILE A 211 3.67 2.18 2.20
N ARG A 212 4.31 2.06 1.03
CA ARG A 212 4.55 0.79 0.36
C ARG A 212 5.90 0.23 0.77
N LYS A 213 5.93 -0.92 1.44
CA LYS A 213 7.17 -1.65 1.73
C LYS A 213 7.14 -3.03 1.07
N PRO A 214 8.21 -3.42 0.36
CA PRO A 214 8.29 -4.75 -0.19
C PRO A 214 8.62 -5.73 0.95
N PHE A 215 7.71 -6.66 1.21
CA PHE A 215 8.01 -7.85 1.98
C PHE A 215 8.52 -8.93 1.02
N VAL A 216 9.57 -9.65 1.41
CA VAL A 216 10.10 -10.78 0.63
C VAL A 216 9.40 -12.04 1.12
N LEU A 217 8.81 -12.82 0.21
CA LEU A 217 8.22 -14.10 0.59
C LEU A 217 9.34 -15.04 1.06
N LEU A 218 9.18 -15.62 2.24
CA LEU A 218 10.15 -16.55 2.78
C LEU A 218 10.20 -17.82 1.93
N ASN A 219 11.41 -18.29 1.64
CA ASN A 219 11.61 -19.53 0.91
C ASN A 219 11.52 -20.73 1.88
N ASP A 220 11.18 -21.91 1.38
CA ASP A 220 11.25 -23.20 2.10
C ASP A 220 10.37 -23.33 3.36
N VAL A 221 9.48 -22.36 3.64
CA VAL A 221 8.52 -22.40 4.76
C VAL A 221 7.15 -22.98 4.38
N GLY A 222 7.04 -23.52 3.16
CA GLY A 222 5.80 -24.11 2.66
C GLY A 222 4.74 -23.06 2.28
N ASN A 223 5.16 -21.96 1.66
CA ASN A 223 4.23 -20.94 1.16
C ASN A 223 3.37 -21.49 0.00
N TYR A 224 2.06 -21.27 0.03
CA TYR A 224 1.15 -21.73 -1.03
C TYR A 224 -0.13 -20.89 -1.17
N ILE A 225 -0.76 -21.04 -2.34
CA ILE A 225 -2.17 -20.69 -2.59
C ILE A 225 -2.88 -21.98 -3.03
N GLU A 226 -4.00 -22.30 -2.40
CA GLU A 226 -4.74 -23.53 -2.66
C GLU A 226 -6.19 -23.26 -3.03
N TRP A 227 -6.65 -23.87 -4.11
CA TRP A 227 -8.03 -23.81 -4.55
C TRP A 227 -8.71 -25.16 -4.35
N ASN A 228 -9.91 -25.13 -3.77
CA ASN A 228 -10.70 -26.32 -3.47
C ASN A 228 -12.04 -26.35 -4.23
N GLY A 229 -12.19 -25.52 -5.26
CA GLY A 229 -13.42 -25.37 -6.05
C GLY A 229 -13.61 -23.94 -6.51
N ASP A 230 -14.22 -23.10 -5.67
CA ASP A 230 -14.51 -21.70 -6.01
C ASP A 230 -13.20 -20.90 -6.21
N PRO A 231 -12.97 -20.26 -7.38
CA PRO A 231 -11.77 -19.49 -7.67
C PRO A 231 -11.55 -18.31 -6.71
N TYR A 232 -12.62 -17.77 -6.12
CA TYR A 232 -12.58 -16.60 -5.23
C TYR A 232 -12.40 -16.95 -3.74
N LYS A 233 -12.41 -18.25 -3.40
CA LYS A 233 -12.29 -18.74 -2.01
C LYS A 233 -11.02 -19.56 -1.79
N ALA A 234 -9.96 -19.21 -2.53
CA ALA A 234 -8.65 -19.82 -2.37
C ALA A 234 -8.11 -19.59 -0.95
N ASP A 235 -7.47 -20.61 -0.41
CA ASP A 235 -6.80 -20.59 0.88
C ASP A 235 -5.35 -20.14 0.72
N LEU A 236 -4.92 -19.23 1.59
CA LEU A 236 -3.61 -18.60 1.59
C LEU A 236 -2.78 -19.11 2.76
N HIS A 237 -1.52 -19.45 2.50
CA HIS A 237 -0.52 -19.66 3.53
C HIS A 237 0.78 -19.03 3.07
N ILE A 238 1.00 -17.77 3.44
CA ILE A 238 2.20 -17.03 3.02
C ILE A 238 2.85 -16.37 4.22
N ASP A 239 4.14 -16.64 4.41
CA ASP A 239 5.01 -15.89 5.31
C ASP A 239 5.93 -15.00 4.49
N ALA A 240 5.86 -13.70 4.79
CA ALA A 240 6.64 -12.67 4.14
C ALA A 240 7.45 -11.88 5.18
N GLN A 241 8.69 -11.53 4.85
CA GLN A 241 9.62 -10.84 5.74
C GLN A 241 9.89 -9.42 5.26
N TYR A 242 9.81 -8.47 6.19
CA TYR A 242 10.41 -7.15 6.07
C TYR A 242 11.59 -7.02 7.03
N THR A 243 12.72 -6.51 6.56
CA THR A 243 13.90 -6.29 7.40
C THR A 243 14.00 -4.82 7.78
N ALA A 244 13.88 -4.53 9.08
CA ALA A 244 14.24 -3.24 9.66
C ALA A 244 15.70 -3.29 10.10
N GLU A 245 16.55 -2.48 9.45
CA GLU A 245 17.99 -2.51 9.67
C GLU A 245 18.41 -1.64 10.87
N ARG A 246 19.44 -2.08 11.61
CA ARG A 246 20.12 -1.28 12.63
C ARG A 246 19.22 -0.74 13.76
N VAL A 247 18.20 -1.50 14.14
CA VAL A 247 17.22 -1.14 15.17
C VAL A 247 17.83 -1.26 16.57
N SER A 248 17.59 -0.28 17.42
CA SER A 248 18.01 -0.29 18.83
C SER A 248 16.99 -1.05 19.69
N MET A 249 17.43 -2.05 20.46
CA MET A 249 16.51 -2.78 21.36
C MET A 249 16.14 -1.99 22.59
N SER A 250 16.97 -1.03 23.01
CA SER A 250 16.74 -0.14 24.14
C SER A 250 15.33 0.44 24.17
N ASP A 251 14.78 0.73 22.99
CA ASP A 251 13.49 1.39 22.83
C ASP A 251 12.32 0.43 23.07
N LEU A 252 12.53 -0.87 22.79
CA LEU A 252 11.58 -1.94 23.05
C LEU A 252 11.65 -2.45 24.50
N VAL A 253 12.88 -2.61 25.03
CA VAL A 253 13.05 -3.22 26.35
C VAL A 253 12.96 -2.23 27.50
N GLY A 254 13.19 -0.93 27.26
CA GLY A 254 13.12 0.11 28.26
C GLY A 254 13.94 -0.20 29.52
N ASN A 255 13.33 0.01 30.69
CA ASN A 255 13.96 -0.22 32.00
C ASN A 255 13.83 -1.68 32.51
N ASN A 256 13.30 -2.60 31.71
CA ASN A 256 13.16 -4.00 32.12
C ASN A 256 14.55 -4.62 32.40
N ASN A 257 14.60 -5.58 33.32
CA ASN A 257 15.84 -6.21 33.79
C ASN A 257 16.37 -7.28 32.83
N PHE A 258 16.63 -6.91 31.57
CA PHE A 258 17.31 -7.79 30.62
C PHE A 258 18.83 -7.71 30.74
N SER A 259 19.51 -8.72 30.17
CA SER A 259 20.97 -8.75 30.07
C SER A 259 21.53 -7.51 29.35
N GLY A 260 22.74 -7.09 29.73
CA GLY A 260 23.42 -5.95 29.10
C GLY A 260 23.63 -6.13 27.59
N ALA A 261 23.78 -7.39 27.14
CA ALA A 261 23.91 -7.73 25.73
C ALA A 261 22.62 -7.46 24.94
N VAL A 262 21.44 -7.75 25.51
CA VAL A 262 20.13 -7.43 24.90
C VAL A 262 19.93 -5.92 24.84
N LYS A 263 20.20 -5.20 25.94
CA LYS A 263 20.02 -3.73 26.00
C LYS A 263 20.92 -2.97 25.04
N ALA A 264 22.15 -3.45 24.85
CA ALA A 264 23.13 -2.86 23.94
C ALA A 264 22.98 -3.34 22.49
N TYR A 265 22.11 -4.32 22.21
CA TYR A 265 21.95 -4.85 20.86
C TYR A 265 21.38 -3.79 19.93
N ARG A 266 22.09 -3.60 18.82
CA ARG A 266 21.65 -2.82 17.66
C ARG A 266 21.91 -3.63 16.41
N GLY A 267 20.85 -4.02 15.71
CA GLY A 267 20.96 -4.91 14.56
C GLY A 267 19.64 -5.07 13.83
N ASP A 268 19.58 -6.04 12.93
CA ASP A 268 18.41 -6.24 12.10
C ASP A 268 17.27 -6.89 12.88
N VAL A 269 16.05 -6.48 12.55
CA VAL A 269 14.80 -7.05 13.05
C VAL A 269 13.97 -7.48 11.86
N TYR A 270 13.55 -8.73 11.87
CA TYR A 270 12.72 -9.31 10.84
C TYR A 270 11.25 -9.23 11.29
N VAL A 271 10.47 -8.42 10.60
CA VAL A 271 9.01 -8.40 10.74
C VAL A 271 8.46 -9.47 9.82
N ILE A 272 7.90 -10.53 10.37
CA ILE A 272 7.25 -11.61 9.62
C ILE A 272 5.75 -11.33 9.58
N ALA A 273 5.23 -11.07 8.38
CA ALA A 273 3.80 -11.01 8.10
C ALA A 273 3.33 -12.41 7.66
N GLN A 274 2.43 -12.98 8.46
CA GLN A 274 1.80 -14.27 8.21
C GLN A 274 0.41 -14.03 7.63
N LEU A 275 0.28 -14.17 6.32
CA LEU A 275 -0.99 -14.08 5.62
C LEU A 275 -1.64 -15.47 5.62
N ARG A 276 -2.87 -15.55 6.14
CA ARG A 276 -3.65 -16.78 6.28
C ARG A 276 -5.09 -16.57 5.79
N ASP A 277 -5.88 -17.63 5.85
CA ASP A 277 -7.30 -17.66 5.50
C ASP A 277 -7.58 -17.46 4.00
N LYS A 278 -8.60 -16.69 3.64
CA LYS A 278 -9.07 -16.57 2.26
C LYS A 278 -8.32 -15.49 1.50
N LEU A 279 -7.98 -15.77 0.25
CA LEU A 279 -7.30 -14.83 -0.65
C LEU A 279 -8.07 -13.51 -0.83
N SER A 280 -9.40 -13.56 -0.79
CA SER A 280 -10.26 -12.38 -0.92
C SER A 280 -10.27 -11.48 0.32
N LEU A 281 -9.94 -12.03 1.49
CA LEU A 281 -9.83 -11.31 2.75
C LEU A 281 -8.77 -11.99 3.63
N PRO A 282 -7.48 -11.79 3.34
CA PRO A 282 -6.43 -12.49 4.06
C PRO A 282 -6.33 -11.94 5.50
N GLY A 283 -6.29 -12.84 6.48
CA GLY A 283 -5.94 -12.51 7.85
C GLY A 283 -4.42 -12.28 7.92
N ILE A 284 -3.99 -11.13 8.45
CA ILE A 284 -2.56 -10.81 8.60
C ILE A 284 -2.22 -10.84 10.08
N LYS A 285 -1.33 -11.76 10.46
CA LYS A 285 -0.69 -11.77 11.79
C LYS A 285 0.76 -11.39 11.67
N PHE A 286 1.28 -10.73 12.70
CA PHE A 286 2.68 -10.33 12.72
C PHE A 286 3.45 -11.08 13.79
N LYS A 287 4.70 -11.38 13.47
CA LYS A 287 5.69 -11.95 14.38
C LYS A 287 7.00 -11.18 14.21
N LEU A 288 7.76 -11.05 15.29
CA LEU A 288 9.11 -10.50 15.22
C LEU A 288 10.12 -11.63 15.31
N GLU A 289 11.14 -11.56 14.48
CA GLU A 289 12.21 -12.54 14.44
C GLU A 289 13.55 -11.82 14.31
N PHE A 290 14.63 -12.50 14.70
CA PHE A 290 15.96 -11.90 14.74
C PHE A 290 17.00 -12.79 14.04
N PRO A 291 18.08 -12.18 13.51
CA PRO A 291 19.20 -12.92 12.93
C PRO A 291 19.69 -14.03 13.86
N GLN A 292 20.03 -15.17 13.25
CA GLN A 292 20.65 -16.29 13.97
C GLN A 292 21.98 -15.82 14.59
N GLY A 293 22.24 -16.24 15.84
CA GLY A 293 23.43 -15.81 16.58
C GLY A 293 23.34 -14.42 17.22
N SER A 294 22.23 -13.69 17.10
CA SER A 294 22.04 -12.45 17.86
C SER A 294 21.85 -12.73 19.36
N PRO A 295 22.40 -11.88 20.26
CA PRO A 295 22.25 -12.05 21.71
C PRO A 295 20.79 -12.09 22.18
N VAL A 296 19.90 -11.40 21.45
CA VAL A 296 18.46 -11.34 21.73
C VAL A 296 17.75 -12.66 21.48
N LYS A 297 18.18 -13.45 20.48
CA LYS A 297 17.55 -14.73 20.14
C LYS A 297 17.86 -15.83 21.14
N THR A 298 19.00 -15.74 21.82
CA THR A 298 19.46 -16.72 22.82
C THR A 298 18.99 -16.40 24.24
N ASP A 299 18.42 -15.23 24.47
CA ASP A 299 17.97 -14.79 25.80
C ASP A 299 16.52 -15.25 26.07
N ASN A 300 16.34 -16.11 27.07
CA ASN A 300 15.06 -16.73 27.37
C ASN A 300 14.03 -15.75 27.96
N GLU A 301 14.50 -14.74 28.71
CA GLU A 301 13.61 -13.69 29.26
C GLU A 301 13.10 -12.80 28.13
N PHE A 302 13.98 -12.45 27.18
CA PHE A 302 13.59 -11.70 26.00
C PHE A 302 12.60 -12.48 25.12
N ALA A 303 12.83 -13.78 24.90
CA ALA A 303 11.90 -14.63 24.17
C ALA A 303 10.50 -14.67 24.82
N ALA A 304 10.42 -14.78 26.14
CA ALA A 304 9.15 -14.75 26.87
C ALA A 304 8.45 -13.38 26.80
N PHE A 305 9.22 -12.29 26.85
CA PHE A 305 8.72 -10.93 26.67
C PHE A 305 8.18 -10.71 25.26
N LEU A 306 8.91 -11.15 24.24
CA LEU A 306 8.49 -11.06 22.85
C LEU A 306 7.20 -11.85 22.60
N SER A 307 7.10 -13.07 23.14
CA SER A 307 5.88 -13.88 23.06
C SER A 307 4.66 -13.18 23.70
N ARG A 308 4.86 -12.34 24.72
CA ARG A 308 3.78 -11.53 25.31
C ARG A 308 3.33 -10.42 24.38
N ILE A 309 4.26 -9.72 23.74
CA ILE A 309 3.97 -8.69 22.73
C ILE A 309 3.20 -9.34 21.57
N GLU A 310 3.67 -10.47 21.05
CA GLU A 310 3.04 -11.16 19.92
C GLU A 310 1.63 -11.69 20.22
N LYS A 311 1.30 -11.94 21.49
CA LYS A 311 -0.05 -12.33 21.93
C LYS A 311 -1.01 -11.15 22.04
N ASP A 312 -0.51 -9.93 22.22
CA ASP A 312 -1.32 -8.72 22.24
C ASP A 312 -1.35 -8.08 20.85
N GLU A 313 -2.44 -8.32 20.11
CA GLU A 313 -2.60 -7.84 18.73
C GLU A 313 -2.38 -6.34 18.58
N ASN A 314 -2.75 -5.54 19.58
CA ASN A 314 -2.58 -4.09 19.52
C ASN A 314 -1.12 -3.69 19.73
N GLU A 315 -0.44 -4.32 20.69
CA GLU A 315 0.96 -3.99 20.96
C GLU A 315 1.88 -4.47 19.83
N ILE A 316 1.70 -5.68 19.30
CA ILE A 316 2.50 -6.15 18.15
C ILE A 316 2.27 -5.27 16.92
N LEU A 317 1.02 -4.90 16.63
CA LEU A 317 0.69 -4.03 15.50
C LEU A 317 1.36 -2.65 15.67
N LYS A 318 1.33 -2.07 16.86
CA LYS A 318 2.02 -0.82 17.19
C LYS A 318 3.52 -0.93 16.97
N GLN A 319 4.16 -1.97 17.49
CA GLN A 319 5.61 -2.17 17.34
C GLN A 319 6.02 -2.35 15.88
N VAL A 320 5.28 -3.17 15.12
CA VAL A 320 5.51 -3.39 13.69
C VAL A 320 5.30 -2.13 12.88
N SER A 321 4.27 -1.34 13.18
CA SER A 321 4.01 -0.05 12.53
C SER A 321 5.20 0.89 12.72
N PHE A 322 5.73 0.98 13.93
CA PHE A 322 6.92 1.79 14.21
C PHE A 322 8.16 1.30 13.46
N LEU A 323 8.39 -0.02 13.38
CA LEU A 323 9.51 -0.58 12.61
C LEU A 323 9.42 -0.28 11.12
N ILE A 324 8.23 -0.43 10.53
CA ILE A 324 7.99 -0.22 9.09
C ILE A 324 8.13 1.26 8.72
N VAL A 325 7.59 2.15 9.56
CA VAL A 325 7.50 3.58 9.26
C VAL A 325 8.74 4.34 9.69
N LEU A 326 9.26 4.06 10.89
CA LEU A 326 10.33 4.82 11.54
C LEU A 326 11.66 4.06 11.63
N GLY A 327 11.66 2.74 11.41
CA GLY A 327 12.87 1.92 11.56
C GLY A 327 13.34 1.78 13.01
N SER A 328 12.45 1.98 13.99
CA SER A 328 12.72 1.81 15.41
C SER A 328 11.52 1.17 16.10
N PHE A 329 11.71 0.61 17.30
CA PHE A 329 10.58 0.17 18.11
C PHE A 329 9.81 1.36 18.70
N ALA A 330 8.54 1.13 19.04
CA ALA A 330 7.76 2.08 19.81
C ALA A 330 8.21 2.02 21.28
N PRO A 331 8.43 3.16 21.94
CA PRO A 331 8.80 3.19 23.35
C PRO A 331 7.77 2.43 24.19
N THR A 332 8.22 1.46 24.98
CA THR A 332 7.35 0.81 25.96
C THR A 332 7.19 1.72 27.17
N GLY A 333 6.01 2.32 27.33
CA GLY A 333 5.66 3.06 28.54
C GLY A 333 5.48 2.09 29.70
N ASN A 334 6.47 1.98 30.59
CA ASN A 334 6.34 1.11 31.76
C ASN A 334 5.85 1.90 32.98
N ASN A 335 4.62 1.58 33.38
CA ASN A 335 4.11 1.73 34.74
C ASN A 335 4.98 0.89 35.68
N ASN A 336 5.79 1.53 36.52
CA ASN A 336 6.28 0.89 37.74
C ASN A 336 5.62 1.58 38.94
N SER A 337 4.43 1.10 39.28
CA SER A 337 3.63 1.52 40.43
C SER A 337 4.13 0.88 41.74
N THR A 338 5.39 1.12 42.09
CA THR A 338 5.91 0.83 43.44
C THR A 338 6.31 2.14 44.11
N ALA A 339 5.34 2.73 44.80
CA ALA A 339 5.45 3.50 46.04
C ALA A 339 6.72 4.35 46.33
N THR A 340 7.29 5.03 45.34
CA THR A 340 8.26 6.11 45.58
C THR A 340 7.96 7.30 44.67
N ASN A 341 7.40 8.33 45.30
CA ASN A 341 7.29 9.74 44.88
C ASN A 341 7.43 10.03 43.36
N PRO A 342 6.32 10.27 42.63
CA PRO A 342 6.30 10.39 41.16
C PRO A 342 6.81 11.74 40.59
N TYR A 343 7.41 12.61 41.41
CA TYR A 343 7.67 14.00 41.03
C TYR A 343 9.01 14.29 40.34
N SER A 344 9.88 13.29 40.09
CA SER A 344 11.22 13.61 39.54
C SER A 344 11.78 12.69 38.45
N LEU A 345 11.09 11.63 38.03
CA LEU A 345 11.61 10.72 37.01
C LEU A 345 10.92 10.91 35.65
N GLY A 346 11.49 11.83 34.86
CA GLY A 346 11.70 11.60 33.44
C GLY A 346 10.50 11.57 32.49
N VAL A 347 9.48 12.42 32.69
CA VAL A 347 8.40 12.60 31.69
C VAL A 347 8.84 13.38 30.44
N ASN A 348 10.07 13.90 30.43
CA ASN A 348 10.60 14.77 29.35
C ASN A 348 11.25 14.01 28.18
N THR A 349 11.50 12.70 28.29
CA THR A 349 12.25 11.96 27.25
C THR A 349 11.38 11.42 26.12
N ILE A 350 10.13 11.02 26.40
CA ILE A 350 9.25 10.40 25.39
C ILE A 350 8.77 11.43 24.36
N SER A 351 8.35 12.63 24.78
CA SER A 351 7.84 13.65 23.85
C SER A 351 8.94 14.38 23.08
N GLN A 352 10.09 14.67 23.70
CA GLN A 352 11.15 15.46 23.05
C GLN A 352 12.05 14.63 22.11
N MET A 353 12.26 13.34 22.41
CA MET A 353 13.05 12.43 21.55
C MET A 353 12.26 11.96 20.33
N LEU A 354 10.97 11.64 20.51
CA LEU A 354 10.04 11.27 19.44
C LEU A 354 9.89 12.42 18.41
N THR A 355 9.88 13.66 18.87
CA THR A 355 9.64 14.85 18.03
C THR A 355 10.83 15.18 17.11
N LYS A 356 12.07 15.15 17.62
CA LYS A 356 13.24 15.63 16.87
C LYS A 356 13.70 14.66 15.78
N GLU A 357 13.51 13.35 15.98
CA GLU A 357 13.89 12.33 15.00
C GLU A 357 12.76 12.09 13.96
N ILE A 358 11.48 12.17 14.35
CA ILE A 358 10.34 12.13 13.40
C ILE A 358 10.40 13.32 12.44
N ASN A 359 10.73 14.53 12.92
CA ASN A 359 10.82 15.72 12.07
C ASN A 359 11.86 15.58 10.95
N LYS A 360 13.00 14.94 11.24
CA LYS A 360 14.04 14.69 10.24
C LYS A 360 13.68 13.53 9.31
N ALA A 361 13.12 12.44 9.84
CA ALA A 361 12.75 11.26 9.07
C ALA A 361 11.60 11.54 8.09
N VAL A 362 10.51 12.16 8.56
CA VAL A 362 9.32 12.41 7.72
C VAL A 362 9.58 13.52 6.71
N SER A 363 10.32 14.58 7.07
CA SER A 363 10.70 15.62 6.10
C SER A 363 11.59 15.07 4.98
N ASN A 364 12.51 14.14 5.30
CA ASN A 364 13.35 13.48 4.30
C ASN A 364 12.57 12.49 3.43
N ILE A 365 11.56 11.82 3.98
CA ILE A 365 10.65 10.93 3.23
C ILE A 365 9.78 11.76 2.26
N LEU A 366 9.18 12.85 2.73
CA LEU A 366 8.38 13.74 1.89
C LEU A 366 9.21 14.34 0.76
N TYR A 367 10.44 14.80 1.04
CA TYR A 367 11.35 15.29 0.00
C TYR A 367 11.71 14.21 -1.04
N LYS A 368 11.96 12.96 -0.61
CA LYS A 368 12.27 11.84 -1.52
C LYS A 368 11.07 11.42 -2.39
N ILE A 369 9.84 11.56 -1.88
CA ILE A 369 8.61 11.16 -2.58
C ILE A 369 8.15 12.26 -3.54
N THR A 370 8.19 13.52 -3.13
CA THR A 370 7.64 14.63 -3.94
C THR A 370 8.69 15.32 -4.80
N GLY A 371 9.99 15.15 -4.49
CA GLY A 371 11.08 15.89 -5.12
C GLY A 371 11.08 17.39 -4.82
N ASP A 372 10.12 17.88 -4.03
CA ASP A 372 9.85 19.30 -3.82
C ASP A 372 10.27 19.73 -2.41
N LYS A 373 11.22 20.69 -2.34
CA LYS A 373 11.70 21.28 -1.09
C LYS A 373 10.72 22.30 -0.48
N SER A 374 9.65 22.63 -1.19
CA SER A 374 8.61 23.56 -0.74
C SER A 374 7.66 22.93 0.29
N LEU A 375 7.60 21.59 0.32
CA LEU A 375 6.84 20.82 1.30
C LEU A 375 7.61 20.76 2.62
N ARG A 376 6.96 21.17 3.70
CA ARG A 376 7.53 21.19 5.05
C ARG A 376 6.63 20.43 5.99
N PHE A 377 7.19 19.49 6.74
CA PHE A 377 6.46 18.78 7.78
C PHE A 377 7.09 19.06 9.14
N ASP A 378 6.25 19.40 10.10
CA ASP A 378 6.64 19.70 11.48
C ASP A 378 5.72 18.92 12.41
N VAL A 379 6.32 18.15 13.31
CA VAL A 379 5.64 17.50 14.43
C VAL A 379 6.19 18.08 15.70
N GLY A 380 5.33 18.25 16.70
CA GLY A 380 5.69 18.70 18.03
C GLY A 380 4.90 17.95 19.07
N ALA A 381 5.55 17.24 19.99
CA ALA A 381 4.87 16.64 21.13
C ALA A 381 5.14 17.42 22.41
N SER A 382 4.11 17.69 23.19
CA SER A 382 4.21 18.31 24.52
C SER A 382 3.29 17.63 25.52
N VAL A 383 3.70 17.58 26.78
CA VAL A 383 2.86 17.14 27.90
C VAL A 383 2.46 18.36 28.72
N TYR A 384 1.23 18.37 29.19
CA TYR A 384 0.72 19.47 30.02
C TYR A 384 -0.33 18.96 31.01
N SER A 385 -0.62 19.78 32.01
CA SER A 385 -1.65 19.47 33.02
C SER A 385 -3.00 20.02 32.59
N SER A 386 -4.05 19.21 32.60
CA SER A 386 -5.43 19.61 32.33
C SER A 386 -5.94 20.62 33.36
N ASN A 387 -5.39 20.61 34.58
CA ASN A 387 -5.64 21.62 35.60
C ASN A 387 -5.23 23.03 35.16
N SER A 388 -4.25 23.19 34.26
CA SER A 388 -3.88 24.51 33.74
C SER A 388 -4.97 25.13 32.84
N LEU A 389 -6.01 24.36 32.48
CA LEU A 389 -7.15 24.84 31.70
C LEU A 389 -8.34 25.26 32.60
N LEU A 390 -8.30 24.95 33.91
CA LEU A 390 -9.37 25.24 34.89
C LEU A 390 -9.21 26.59 35.62
N ASP A 391 -8.14 27.33 35.36
CA ASP A 391 -7.81 28.59 36.04
C ASP A 391 -8.52 29.80 35.42
N VAL A 392 -9.85 29.91 35.60
CA VAL A 392 -10.60 31.08 35.07
C VAL A 392 -11.57 31.74 36.07
N SER A 393 -11.83 31.26 37.30
CA SER A 393 -12.87 31.95 38.10
C SER A 393 -12.87 31.89 39.62
N SER A 394 -11.92 31.27 40.34
CA SER A 394 -12.09 31.17 41.82
C SER A 394 -10.85 31.26 42.72
N GLY A 395 -9.66 31.58 42.21
CA GLY A 395 -8.52 31.92 43.09
C GLY A 395 -8.07 30.82 44.08
N VAL A 396 -8.52 29.57 43.90
CA VAL A 396 -8.07 28.42 44.69
C VAL A 396 -7.03 27.66 43.89
N THR A 397 -5.76 27.78 44.31
CA THR A 397 -4.65 27.00 43.78
C THR A 397 -4.83 25.52 44.12
N ALA A 398 -5.38 24.74 43.19
CA ALA A 398 -5.32 23.28 43.27
C ALA A 398 -3.88 22.82 43.01
N ASN A 399 -3.18 22.46 44.07
CA ASN A 399 -1.79 22.01 44.09
C ASN A 399 -1.65 20.58 43.50
N SER A 400 -2.01 20.40 42.22
CA SER A 400 -1.83 19.14 41.50
C SER A 400 -1.11 19.40 40.19
N ASN A 401 0.22 19.42 40.26
CA ASN A 401 1.12 19.54 39.12
C ASN A 401 1.24 18.21 38.33
N SER A 402 0.14 17.46 38.24
CA SER A 402 0.10 16.20 37.50
C SER A 402 0.00 16.49 36.02
N LEU A 403 1.04 16.13 35.28
CA LEU A 403 1.01 16.06 33.83
C LEU A 403 0.12 14.87 33.44
N ASP A 404 -1.08 15.17 32.97
CA ASP A 404 -2.14 14.20 32.71
C ASP A 404 -2.68 14.32 31.27
N ARG A 405 -2.04 15.12 30.41
CA ARG A 405 -2.35 15.18 28.99
C ARG A 405 -1.10 15.23 28.11
N THR A 406 -1.20 14.60 26.94
CA THR A 406 -0.21 14.67 25.87
C THR A 406 -0.85 15.29 24.64
N ARG A 407 -0.16 16.25 24.04
CA ARG A 407 -0.50 16.85 22.76
C ARG A 407 0.55 16.49 21.73
N VAL A 408 0.10 16.05 20.56
CA VAL A 408 0.93 15.88 19.37
C VAL A 408 0.41 16.81 18.29
N ASN A 409 1.14 17.89 18.02
CA ASN A 409 0.93 18.79 16.89
C ASN A 409 1.58 18.19 15.64
N MET A 410 0.87 18.19 14.52
CA MET A 410 1.39 17.84 13.21
C MET A 410 1.02 18.97 12.24
N LYS A 411 1.97 19.41 11.41
CA LYS A 411 1.77 20.48 10.43
C LYS A 411 2.42 20.10 9.12
N LEU A 412 1.68 20.35 8.05
CA LEU A 412 2.11 20.21 6.66
C LEU A 412 1.98 21.58 5.98
N GLY A 413 3.11 22.19 5.67
CA GLY A 413 3.21 23.44 4.94
C GLY A 413 3.55 23.20 3.47
N TYR A 414 2.88 23.91 2.57
CA TYR A 414 3.19 23.98 1.16
C TYR A 414 3.33 25.44 0.74
N ALA A 415 4.43 25.76 0.07
CA ALA A 415 4.72 27.12 -0.37
C ALA A 415 4.79 27.19 -1.89
N PHE A 416 4.00 28.07 -2.50
CA PHE A 416 3.99 28.27 -3.94
C PHE A 416 4.09 29.76 -4.28
N ALA A 417 4.15 30.07 -5.58
CA ALA A 417 4.40 31.42 -6.09
C ALA A 417 5.67 32.05 -5.48
N ASN A 418 6.81 31.36 -5.61
CA ASN A 418 8.11 31.77 -5.04
C ASN A 418 8.05 32.03 -3.52
N ASN A 419 7.29 31.21 -2.80
CA ASN A 419 7.02 31.30 -1.36
C ASN A 419 6.24 32.55 -0.95
N ASN A 420 5.52 33.20 -1.86
CA ASN A 420 4.65 34.33 -1.53
C ASN A 420 3.30 33.89 -0.97
N ILE A 421 2.89 32.65 -1.23
CA ILE A 421 1.70 32.04 -0.62
C ILE A 421 2.16 30.78 0.09
N VAL A 422 1.87 30.70 1.39
CA VAL A 422 2.18 29.55 2.23
C VAL A 422 0.88 29.02 2.81
N VAL A 423 0.52 27.79 2.45
CA VAL A 423 -0.63 27.09 3.01
C VAL A 423 -0.12 26.10 4.02
N THR A 424 -0.62 26.16 5.25
CA THR A 424 -0.29 25.23 6.33
C THR A 424 -1.56 24.54 6.80
N LEU A 425 -1.59 23.23 6.65
CA LEU A 425 -2.57 22.35 7.26
C LEU A 425 -1.95 21.77 8.53
N GLY A 426 -2.67 21.74 9.63
CA GLY A 426 -2.18 21.04 10.80
C GLY A 426 -3.29 20.42 11.63
N SER A 427 -2.85 19.74 12.68
CA SER A 427 -3.70 18.99 13.59
C SER A 427 -3.00 18.84 14.93
N ASP A 428 -3.68 19.24 16.00
CA ASP A 428 -3.35 18.84 17.36
C ASP A 428 -4.15 17.57 17.72
N LEU A 429 -3.44 16.50 18.08
CA LEU A 429 -3.99 15.28 18.66
C LEU A 429 -3.75 15.32 20.16
N ASP A 430 -4.81 15.38 20.95
CA ASP A 430 -4.72 15.55 22.39
C ASP A 430 -5.32 14.36 23.14
N PHE A 431 -4.54 13.79 24.06
CA PHE A 431 -4.84 12.56 24.78
C PHE A 431 -4.77 12.80 26.29
N ASN A 432 -5.71 12.21 27.04
CA ASN A 432 -5.63 12.14 28.50
C ASN A 432 -4.77 10.94 28.95
N LEU A 433 -3.88 11.14 29.93
CA LEU A 433 -2.93 10.16 30.48
C LEU A 433 -3.45 9.42 31.72
N SER A 434 -4.61 9.79 32.26
CA SER A 434 -5.18 9.18 33.46
C SER A 434 -6.12 8.01 33.14
N ASN A 435 -5.85 6.87 33.77
CA ASN A 435 -6.58 5.59 33.77
C ASN A 435 -7.00 4.99 32.41
N THR A 436 -6.41 3.82 32.11
CA THR A 436 -6.61 2.96 30.93
C THR A 436 -7.99 2.30 30.82
N SER A 437 -8.96 2.68 31.66
CA SER A 437 -10.35 2.18 31.63
C SER A 437 -11.35 3.14 31.00
N ALA A 438 -10.92 4.34 30.58
CA ALA A 438 -11.79 5.41 30.06
C ALA A 438 -11.62 5.69 28.55
N ILE A 439 -11.30 4.67 27.73
CA ILE A 439 -11.46 4.73 26.25
C ILE A 439 -12.95 4.53 25.89
N GLN A 440 -13.86 5.05 26.71
CA GLN A 440 -15.28 5.13 26.40
C GLN A 440 -15.71 6.59 26.59
N ASN A 441 -15.88 7.28 25.46
CA ASN A 441 -16.68 8.51 25.29
C ASN A 441 -16.17 9.87 25.84
N GLY A 442 -14.89 10.26 25.67
CA GLY A 442 -14.55 11.70 25.81
C GLY A 442 -13.09 12.17 25.77
N ASN A 443 -12.09 11.29 25.76
CA ASN A 443 -10.71 11.65 26.15
C ASN A 443 -9.70 11.93 25.00
N PHE A 444 -10.09 11.72 23.74
CA PHE A 444 -9.29 12.09 22.57
C PHE A 444 -9.89 13.32 21.88
N GLN A 445 -9.07 14.35 21.66
CA GLN A 445 -9.50 15.55 20.95
C GLN A 445 -8.62 15.77 19.73
N TRP A 446 -9.25 15.61 18.56
CA TRP A 446 -8.68 16.02 17.28
C TRP A 446 -9.03 17.49 17.01
N LEU A 447 -8.01 18.30 16.87
CA LEU A 447 -8.11 19.75 16.75
C LEU A 447 -7.39 20.19 15.45
N PRO A 448 -8.08 20.16 14.30
CA PRO A 448 -7.47 20.58 13.04
C PRO A 448 -7.20 22.08 13.04
N ASP A 449 -6.09 22.52 12.46
CA ASP A 449 -5.82 23.93 12.18
C ASP A 449 -5.48 24.14 10.71
N PHE A 450 -5.80 25.32 10.21
CA PHE A 450 -5.50 25.69 8.84
C PHE A 450 -5.13 27.16 8.77
N ASN A 451 -4.11 27.46 7.99
CA ASN A 451 -3.52 28.76 7.89
C ASN A 451 -3.06 29.02 6.44
N ILE A 452 -3.44 30.17 5.88
CA ILE A 452 -2.91 30.67 4.61
C ILE A 452 -2.22 32.01 4.88
N GLU A 453 -0.93 32.10 4.55
CA GLU A 453 -0.16 33.32 4.61
C GLU A 453 0.11 33.87 3.21
N PHE A 454 -0.30 35.11 2.97
CA PHE A 454 0.05 35.90 1.80
C PHE A 454 1.15 36.88 2.17
N ILE A 455 2.33 36.72 1.60
CA ILE A 455 3.44 37.66 1.74
C ILE A 455 3.20 38.82 0.78
N LEU A 456 2.90 39.99 1.34
CA LEU A 456 2.44 41.16 0.58
C LEU A 456 3.58 42.06 0.07
N THR A 457 4.80 41.84 0.57
CA THR A 457 5.95 42.72 0.33
C THR A 457 7.15 41.91 -0.14
N LYS A 458 7.95 42.49 -1.04
CA LYS A 458 9.17 41.84 -1.57
C LYS A 458 10.21 41.55 -0.48
N ASP A 459 10.25 42.37 0.57
CA ASP A 459 11.13 42.17 1.74
C ASP A 459 10.55 41.21 2.79
N LYS A 460 9.38 40.61 2.51
CA LYS A 460 8.69 39.59 3.31
C LYS A 460 8.32 40.02 4.73
N LYS A 461 8.27 41.33 4.99
CA LYS A 461 7.98 41.89 6.31
C LYS A 461 6.50 42.00 6.59
N LEU A 462 5.69 42.28 5.56
CA LEU A 462 4.23 42.39 5.66
C LEU A 462 3.55 41.12 5.15
N ARG A 463 2.63 40.57 5.95
CA ARG A 463 1.87 39.34 5.66
C ARG A 463 0.39 39.55 5.97
N ALA A 464 -0.48 39.04 5.12
CA ALA A 464 -1.89 38.81 5.46
C ALA A 464 -2.08 37.32 5.74
N ILE A 465 -2.84 37.00 6.78
CA ILE A 465 -2.98 35.65 7.31
C ILE A 465 -4.47 35.35 7.43
N VAL A 466 -4.91 34.24 6.86
CA VAL A 466 -6.27 33.70 7.05
C VAL A 466 -6.12 32.41 7.81
N PHE A 467 -6.77 32.29 8.97
CA PHE A 467 -6.57 31.12 9.82
C PHE A 467 -7.88 30.62 10.44
N THR A 468 -7.90 29.31 10.68
CA THR A 468 -8.80 28.63 11.60
C THR A 468 -7.95 27.83 12.58
N LYS A 469 -8.17 28.02 13.88
CA LYS A 469 -7.42 27.38 14.94
C LYS A 469 -8.38 26.75 15.93
N ASN A 470 -8.33 25.43 16.01
CA ASN A 470 -9.03 24.69 17.05
C ASN A 470 -8.13 24.53 18.27
N SER A 471 -8.68 24.80 19.45
CA SER A 471 -8.01 24.63 20.73
C SER A 471 -8.95 23.96 21.70
N LEU A 472 -8.40 23.20 22.64
CA LEU A 472 -9.14 22.76 23.81
C LEU A 472 -9.58 23.96 24.65
N ASP A 473 -10.80 23.89 25.16
CA ASP A 473 -11.37 24.89 26.05
C ASP A 473 -12.25 24.20 27.09
N ILE A 474 -12.42 24.83 28.24
CA ILE A 474 -13.34 24.36 29.28
C ILE A 474 -14.50 25.34 29.35
N SER A 475 -15.71 24.83 29.15
CA SER A 475 -16.94 25.60 29.36
C SER A 475 -17.74 24.91 30.48
N GLY A 476 -17.76 25.52 31.66
CA GLY A 476 -18.30 24.89 32.86
C GLY A 476 -17.44 23.72 33.35
N SER A 477 -18.04 22.56 33.62
CA SER A 477 -17.36 21.33 34.06
C SER A 477 -17.02 20.35 32.92
N THR A 478 -17.26 20.74 31.66
CA THR A 478 -17.08 19.86 30.48
C THR A 478 -15.95 20.36 29.58
N PHE A 479 -15.04 19.46 29.20
CA PHE A 479 -14.01 19.73 28.20
C PHE A 479 -14.62 19.80 26.80
N GLY A 480 -14.36 20.89 26.07
CA GLY A 480 -14.87 21.14 24.73
C GLY A 480 -13.81 21.66 23.77
N ARG A 481 -14.25 21.97 22.55
CA ARG A 481 -13.41 22.55 21.49
C ARG A 481 -13.82 24.00 21.28
N ARG A 482 -12.83 24.89 21.25
CA ARG A 482 -13.01 26.27 20.80
C ARG A 482 -12.33 26.45 19.45
N ASN A 483 -13.17 26.72 18.45
CA ASN A 483 -12.74 27.09 17.12
C ASN A 483 -12.61 28.62 17.02
N ARG A 484 -11.46 29.12 16.58
CA ARG A 484 -11.22 30.53 16.30
C ARG A 484 -10.88 30.69 14.84
N GLN A 485 -11.67 31.48 14.13
CA GLN A 485 -11.43 31.80 12.72
C GLN A 485 -11.21 33.30 12.61
N GLY A 486 -10.30 33.71 11.74
CA GLY A 486 -10.02 35.12 11.58
C GLY A 486 -9.06 35.43 10.45
N VAL A 487 -8.93 36.73 10.21
CA VAL A 487 -7.94 37.31 9.32
C VAL A 487 -7.03 38.19 10.16
N SER A 488 -5.74 38.18 9.88
CA SER A 488 -4.78 39.07 10.53
C SER A 488 -3.79 39.65 9.54
N ILE A 489 -3.24 40.82 9.88
CA ILE A 489 -2.14 41.44 9.15
C ILE A 489 -0.96 41.50 10.13
N SER A 490 0.19 41.02 9.68
CA SER A 490 1.41 40.96 10.47
C SER A 490 2.52 41.75 9.77
N TYR A 491 3.15 42.67 10.48
CA TYR A 491 4.36 43.36 10.05
C TYR A 491 5.50 43.04 11.01
N ARG A 492 6.59 42.48 10.49
CA ARG A 492 7.78 42.16 11.28
C ARG A 492 9.00 42.89 10.73
N ARG A 493 9.71 43.59 11.62
CA ARG A 493 11.00 44.22 11.33
C ARG A 493 11.97 43.88 12.44
N ASP A 494 13.06 43.20 12.08
CA ASP A 494 14.14 42.93 13.01
C ASP A 494 15.08 44.15 13.05
N PHE A 495 15.57 44.50 14.24
CA PHE A 495 16.49 45.62 14.46
C PHE A 495 17.79 45.09 15.07
N ASP A 496 18.91 45.25 14.37
CA ASP A 496 20.21 44.81 14.88
C ASP A 496 20.78 45.74 15.96
N LYS A 497 20.19 46.94 16.15
CA LYS A 497 20.59 47.91 17.18
C LYS A 497 19.35 48.59 17.77
N LEU A 498 19.15 48.43 19.08
CA LEU A 498 18.02 48.98 19.85
C LEU A 498 18.15 50.49 20.14
N PHE A 499 19.36 51.05 20.06
CA PHE A 499 19.60 52.50 20.19
C PHE A 499 20.60 52.95 19.12
N GLY A 500 20.19 53.91 18.30
CA GLY A 500 21.04 54.50 17.27
C GLY A 500 21.89 55.62 17.85
N ASN A 501 23.21 55.58 17.61
CA ASN A 501 24.00 56.79 17.61
C ASN A 501 24.02 57.32 16.18
N LYS A 502 23.44 58.52 16.02
CA LYS A 502 23.57 59.34 14.82
C LYS A 502 25.05 59.70 14.62
N GLN A 503 25.52 59.53 13.40
CA GLN A 503 26.38 60.52 12.75
C GLN A 503 26.23 60.36 11.24
N ASP A 504 25.69 61.41 10.62
CA ASP A 504 25.67 61.61 9.19
C ASP A 504 27.11 61.81 8.71
N GLU A 505 27.56 61.07 7.70
CA GLU A 505 28.63 61.53 6.82
C GLU A 505 28.02 61.91 5.47
N ILE A 506 27.70 63.20 5.37
CA ILE A 506 27.49 63.89 4.10
C ILE A 506 28.86 63.91 3.39
N GLN A 507 29.01 63.13 2.32
CA GLN A 507 30.15 63.30 1.42
C GLN A 507 29.92 64.51 0.51
N PHE A 508 30.67 65.59 0.76
CA PHE A 508 30.80 66.69 -0.19
C PHE A 508 31.72 66.28 -1.35
N LYS A 509 31.18 66.25 -2.57
CA LYS A 509 31.97 66.24 -3.80
C LYS A 509 32.31 67.67 -4.19
N ALA A 510 33.61 67.99 -4.27
CA ALA A 510 34.09 69.27 -4.78
C ALA A 510 33.83 69.38 -6.31
N PRO A 511 33.55 70.59 -6.83
CA PRO A 511 33.36 70.79 -8.26
C PRO A 511 34.72 70.88 -8.98
N THR A 512 34.79 70.40 -10.21
CA THR A 512 35.87 70.79 -11.13
C THR A 512 35.23 71.12 -12.47
N ASP A 513 35.28 72.41 -12.78
CA ASP A 513 34.82 73.01 -14.02
C ASP A 513 35.97 73.08 -15.04
N SER A 514 35.58 73.21 -16.31
CA SER A 514 36.36 73.59 -17.50
C SER A 514 37.35 72.59 -18.15
N LEU A 515 36.81 71.96 -19.22
CA LEU A 515 37.39 71.69 -20.56
C LEU A 515 38.43 72.72 -21.07
N PRO A 516 39.13 72.55 -22.23
CA PRO A 516 38.96 71.53 -23.30
C PRO A 516 40.28 70.94 -23.87
N ALA A 517 40.19 69.86 -24.66
CA ALA A 517 40.91 69.77 -25.94
C ALA A 517 40.37 68.60 -26.79
N LYS A 518 40.28 68.90 -28.08
CA LYS A 518 39.63 68.20 -29.19
C LYS A 518 40.63 67.28 -29.93
N GLU A 519 40.05 66.49 -30.84
CA GLU A 519 40.64 65.83 -32.02
C GLU A 519 41.41 64.53 -31.75
N LYS A 520 41.16 63.43 -32.49
CA LYS A 520 40.58 63.25 -33.82
C LYS A 520 39.83 61.92 -33.92
#